data_AF-A0A7S2SWZ5-F1
#
_entry.id   AF-A0A7S2SWZ5-F1
#
_cell.length_a   1.000
_cell.length_b   1.000
_cell.length_c   1.000
_cell.angle_alpha   90.00
_cell.angle_beta   90.00
_cell.angle_gamma   90.00
#
_symmetry.space_group_name_H-M   'P 1'
#
loop_
_entity.id
_entity.type
_entity.pdbx_description
1 polymer ?
#
loop_
_entity_poly.entity_id
_entity_poly.type
_entity_poly.pdbx_seq_one_letter_code
_entity_poly.pdbx_strand_id
1 'polypeptide(L)'
;ADAIPHSGKYDGVLGVLGAIEALRAIRDSGLRLKRPVEALMFTSEEPTRFGLSCIGSRAMCGRLDAGYLNSLRDANGTGFLEACRGGGYCKDGATTAEVLEASYVPKGGVHAFVELHIEQGPMLEDEGLDIGVVTAIAAPASVTFDFVGNV
;
A
#
# COMPACT_ATOMS: atom_id res chain seq x y z
N ALA A 1 -5.23 4.91 5.50
CA ALA A 1 -4.61 3.58 5.49
C ALA A 1 -5.75 2.57 5.44
N ASP A 2 -5.61 1.57 4.58
CA ASP A 2 -6.47 0.40 4.64
C ASP A 2 -6.07 -0.50 5.82
N ALA A 3 -6.94 -1.47 6.12
CA ALA A 3 -6.78 -2.39 7.23
C ALA A 3 -7.62 -3.64 6.96
N ILE A 4 -7.16 -4.79 7.47
CA ILE A 4 -7.94 -6.03 7.48
C ILE A 4 -9.01 -6.01 8.59
N PRO A 5 -10.10 -6.78 8.46
CA PRO A 5 -11.04 -6.98 9.57
C PRO A 5 -10.31 -7.42 10.84
N HIS A 6 -10.62 -6.77 11.96
CA HIS A 6 -9.97 -7.01 13.26
C HIS A 6 -8.47 -6.72 13.31
N SER A 7 -7.97 -5.81 12.47
CA SER A 7 -6.58 -5.34 12.53
C SER A 7 -6.24 -4.63 13.84
N GLY A 8 -4.94 -4.59 14.14
CA GLY A 8 -4.39 -3.69 15.15
C GLY A 8 -4.41 -2.22 14.73
N LYS A 9 -3.88 -1.36 15.59
CA LYS A 9 -3.82 0.11 15.37
C LYS A 9 -2.57 0.58 14.61
N TYR A 10 -1.59 -0.29 14.41
CA TYR A 10 -0.23 0.11 14.02
C TYR A 10 0.16 -0.28 12.60
N ASP A 11 -0.39 -1.39 12.10
CA ASP A 11 -0.15 -1.91 10.76
C ASP A 11 -0.51 -0.87 9.69
N GLY A 12 0.45 -0.53 8.82
CA GLY A 12 0.40 0.57 7.85
C GLY A 12 0.32 2.00 8.44
N VAL A 13 -0.53 2.23 9.45
CA VAL A 13 -0.76 3.55 10.09
C VAL A 13 0.50 4.12 10.70
N LEU A 14 1.33 3.28 11.35
CA LEU A 14 2.61 3.69 11.92
C LEU A 14 3.52 4.31 10.87
N GLY A 15 3.61 3.69 9.69
CA GLY A 15 4.44 4.18 8.59
C GLY A 15 3.98 5.54 8.08
N VAL A 16 2.67 5.72 7.85
CA VAL A 16 2.11 6.98 7.34
C VAL A 16 2.29 8.12 8.35
N LEU A 17 1.92 7.90 9.62
CA LEU A 17 2.08 8.91 10.66
C LEU A 17 3.56 9.19 10.95
N GLY A 18 4.41 8.16 10.94
CA GLY A 18 5.85 8.29 11.09
C GLY A 18 6.47 9.15 9.98
N ALA A 19 6.05 8.99 8.73
CA ALA A 19 6.50 9.82 7.62
C ALA A 19 6.08 11.30 7.79
N ILE A 20 4.85 11.55 8.23
CA ILE A 20 4.35 12.91 8.51
C ILE A 20 5.17 13.57 9.64
N GLU A 21 5.42 12.84 10.73
CA GLU A 21 6.24 13.35 11.83
C GLU A 21 7.70 13.56 11.43
N ALA A 22 8.27 12.69 10.58
CA ALA A 22 9.60 12.89 10.03
C ALA A 22 9.69 14.18 9.20
N LEU A 23 8.68 14.46 8.36
CA LEU A 23 8.61 15.72 7.60
C LEU A 23 8.51 16.94 8.52
N ARG A 24 7.72 16.85 9.60
CA ARG A 24 7.64 17.90 10.61
C ARG A 24 8.98 18.13 11.29
N ALA A 25 9.67 17.06 11.71
CA ALA A 25 10.99 17.15 12.34
C ALA A 25 12.04 17.77 11.41
N ILE A 26 12.07 17.37 10.13
CA ILE A 26 12.97 17.95 9.11
C ILE A 26 12.70 19.44 8.92
N ARG A 27 11.42 19.83 8.87
CA ARG A 27 11.03 21.24 8.74
C ARG A 27 11.49 22.03 9.96
N ASP A 28 11.21 21.53 11.16
CA ASP A 28 11.48 22.22 12.42
C ASP A 28 13.00 22.30 12.72
N SER A 29 13.79 21.37 12.20
CA SER A 29 15.26 21.41 12.30
C SER A 29 15.91 22.46 11.40
N GLY A 30 15.14 23.10 10.49
CA GLY A 30 15.66 24.08 9.53
C GLY A 30 16.59 23.51 8.47
N LEU A 31 16.67 22.18 8.34
CA LEU A 31 17.55 21.53 7.36
C LEU A 31 17.09 21.86 5.93
N ARG A 32 18.06 22.18 5.07
CA ARG A 32 17.83 22.33 3.63
C ARG A 32 18.14 21.01 2.94
N LEU A 33 17.09 20.33 2.48
CA LEU A 33 17.24 19.07 1.79
C LEU A 33 17.76 19.29 0.36
N LYS A 34 18.61 18.37 -0.09
CA LYS A 34 19.10 18.35 -1.49
C LYS A 34 18.04 17.83 -2.47
N ARG A 35 17.01 17.15 -1.96
CA ARG A 35 15.91 16.53 -2.71
C ARG A 35 14.61 16.70 -1.94
N PRO A 36 13.44 16.76 -2.61
CA PRO A 36 12.17 16.70 -1.92
C PRO A 36 12.02 15.37 -1.18
N VAL A 37 11.27 15.40 -0.09
CA VAL A 37 10.83 14.21 0.65
C VAL A 37 9.32 14.32 0.75
N GLU A 38 8.63 13.23 0.43
CA GLU A 38 7.18 13.15 0.37
C GLU A 38 6.69 12.03 1.30
N ALA A 39 5.56 12.28 1.98
CA ALA A 39 4.85 11.24 2.69
C ALA A 39 3.80 10.65 1.75
N LEU A 40 3.82 9.32 1.59
CA LEU A 40 2.89 8.59 0.74
C LEU A 40 1.98 7.71 1.59
N MET A 41 0.71 7.64 1.21
CA MET A 41 -0.25 6.68 1.72
C MET A 41 -0.80 5.92 0.53
N PHE A 42 -0.34 4.68 0.35
CA PHE A 42 -0.85 3.84 -0.73
C PHE A 42 -2.28 3.37 -0.41
N THR A 43 -3.06 3.18 -1.46
CA THR A 43 -4.41 2.62 -1.38
C THR A 43 -4.37 1.11 -1.54
N SER A 44 -5.11 0.39 -0.69
CA SER A 44 -5.30 -1.05 -0.78
C SER A 44 -3.97 -1.81 -0.85
N GLU A 45 -3.14 -1.64 0.19
CA GLU A 45 -1.99 -2.50 0.41
C GLU A 45 -2.45 -3.94 0.63
N GLU A 46 -3.45 -4.11 1.50
CA GLU A 46 -4.04 -5.40 1.83
C GLU A 46 -5.02 -5.86 0.74
N PRO A 47 -5.09 -7.17 0.44
CA PRO A 47 -5.95 -7.72 -0.62
C PRO A 47 -7.44 -7.82 -0.24
N THR A 48 -7.92 -7.05 0.75
CA THR A 48 -9.22 -7.29 1.39
C THR A 48 -10.42 -7.00 0.51
N ARG A 49 -10.49 -5.80 -0.08
CA ARG A 49 -11.72 -5.32 -0.73
C ARG A 49 -11.92 -5.90 -2.12
N PHE A 50 -10.85 -6.02 -2.90
CA PHE A 50 -10.90 -6.42 -4.30
C PHE A 50 -10.09 -7.69 -4.61
N GLY A 51 -9.58 -8.38 -3.59
CA GLY A 51 -8.74 -9.56 -3.76
C GLY A 51 -7.36 -9.26 -4.37
N LEU A 52 -7.00 -7.98 -4.49
CA LEU A 52 -5.78 -7.50 -5.12
C LEU A 52 -5.00 -6.64 -4.13
N SER A 53 -3.82 -7.10 -3.74
CA SER A 53 -2.90 -6.35 -2.88
C SER A 53 -2.13 -5.27 -3.63
N CYS A 54 -1.64 -4.30 -2.86
CA CYS A 54 -0.72 -3.25 -3.27
C CYS A 54 -1.22 -2.43 -4.48
N ILE A 55 -2.52 -2.10 -4.55
CA ILE A 55 -3.07 -1.40 -5.72
C ILE A 55 -2.36 -0.05 -5.92
N GLY A 56 -2.23 0.77 -4.87
CA GLY A 56 -1.60 2.09 -4.97
C GLY A 56 -0.16 2.04 -5.44
N SER A 57 0.67 1.17 -4.87
CA SER A 57 2.09 1.05 -5.25
C SER A 57 2.27 0.39 -6.62
N ARG A 58 1.40 -0.57 -6.99
CA ARG A 58 1.38 -1.13 -8.36
C ARG A 58 0.95 -0.09 -9.38
N ALA A 59 -0.02 0.78 -9.08
CA ALA A 59 -0.39 1.91 -9.93
C ALA A 59 0.81 2.85 -10.13
N MET A 60 1.49 3.21 -9.03
CA MET A 60 2.68 4.05 -9.05
C MET A 60 3.79 3.49 -9.94
N CYS A 61 3.98 2.17 -9.94
CA CYS A 61 4.99 1.50 -10.77
C CYS A 61 4.51 1.07 -12.17
N GLY A 62 3.28 1.41 -12.57
CA GLY A 62 2.74 1.04 -13.89
C GLY A 62 2.53 -0.47 -14.06
N ARG A 63 2.16 -1.17 -12.97
CA ARG A 63 2.00 -2.63 -12.91
C ARG A 63 0.54 -3.09 -12.87
N LEU A 64 -0.41 -2.21 -13.20
CA LEU A 64 -1.84 -2.52 -13.24
C LEU A 64 -2.38 -2.35 -14.65
N ASP A 65 -3.28 -3.26 -15.03
CA ASP A 65 -4.08 -3.15 -16.24
C ASP A 65 -5.45 -2.55 -15.91
N ALA A 66 -5.88 -1.57 -16.71
CA ALA A 66 -7.15 -0.88 -16.49
C ALA A 66 -8.36 -1.82 -16.72
N GLY A 67 -8.28 -2.73 -17.70
CA GLY A 67 -9.33 -3.71 -17.97
C GLY A 67 -9.52 -4.68 -16.81
N TYR A 68 -8.42 -5.19 -16.25
CA TYR A 68 -8.43 -6.04 -15.09
C TYR A 68 -9.04 -5.33 -13.87
N LEU A 69 -8.60 -4.11 -13.54
CA LEU A 69 -9.21 -3.35 -12.45
C LEU A 69 -10.70 -3.09 -12.66
N ASN A 70 -11.12 -2.83 -13.91
CA ASN A 70 -12.53 -2.67 -14.25
C ASN A 70 -13.35 -3.96 -14.08
N SER A 71 -12.71 -5.13 -14.11
CA SER A 71 -13.38 -6.42 -13.86
C SER A 71 -13.59 -6.72 -12.38
N LEU A 72 -12.81 -6.08 -11.49
CA LEU A 72 -12.89 -6.33 -10.05
C LEU A 72 -14.21 -5.80 -9.45
N ARG A 73 -14.73 -6.56 -8.50
CA ARG A 73 -15.92 -6.22 -7.70
C ARG A 73 -15.61 -6.52 -6.25
N ASP A 74 -16.08 -5.67 -5.34
CA ASP A 74 -16.05 -5.98 -3.92
C ASP A 74 -17.22 -6.89 -3.52
N ALA A 75 -17.29 -7.26 -2.24
CA ALA A 75 -18.32 -8.16 -1.70
C ALA A 75 -19.77 -7.65 -1.89
N ASN A 76 -19.95 -6.34 -2.11
CA ASN A 76 -21.26 -5.73 -2.36
C ASN A 76 -21.55 -5.56 -3.86
N GLY A 77 -20.64 -5.99 -4.74
CA GLY A 77 -20.73 -5.79 -6.17
C GLY A 77 -20.32 -4.39 -6.64
N THR A 78 -19.72 -3.56 -5.79
CA THR A 78 -19.22 -2.24 -6.16
C THR A 78 -17.93 -2.38 -6.98
N GLY A 79 -17.84 -1.64 -8.08
CA GLY A 79 -16.65 -1.63 -8.94
C GLY A 79 -15.51 -0.78 -8.36
N PHE A 80 -14.27 -1.03 -8.81
CA PHE A 80 -13.08 -0.28 -8.35
C PHE A 80 -13.22 1.24 -8.52
N LEU A 81 -13.63 1.70 -9.70
CA LEU A 81 -13.74 3.13 -10.01
C LEU A 81 -14.86 3.81 -9.22
N GLU A 82 -15.95 3.10 -8.97
CA GLU A 82 -17.04 3.56 -8.12
C GLU A 82 -16.57 3.73 -6.67
N ALA A 83 -15.84 2.74 -6.14
CA ALA A 83 -15.22 2.83 -4.83
C ALA A 83 -14.21 3.99 -4.72
N CYS A 84 -13.40 4.19 -5.76
CA CYS A 84 -12.42 5.27 -5.80
C CYS A 84 -13.10 6.66 -5.76
N ARG A 85 -14.20 6.83 -6.50
CA ARG A 85 -15.03 8.05 -6.46
C ARG A 85 -15.69 8.24 -5.10
N GLY A 86 -16.29 7.18 -4.55
CA GLY A 86 -16.88 7.21 -3.21
C GLY A 86 -15.89 7.56 -2.11
N GLY A 87 -14.61 7.18 -2.28
CA GLY A 87 -13.51 7.54 -1.37
C GLY A 87 -12.91 8.93 -1.60
N GLY A 88 -13.33 9.65 -2.65
CA GLY A 88 -12.80 10.99 -2.99
C GLY A 88 -11.40 10.98 -3.62
N TYR A 89 -10.90 9.82 -4.05
CA TYR A 89 -9.57 9.68 -4.66
C TYR A 89 -9.59 9.81 -6.19
N CYS A 90 -10.78 9.75 -6.80
CA CYS A 90 -10.97 9.88 -8.24
C CYS A 90 -11.93 11.03 -8.57
N LYS A 91 -11.61 11.79 -9.62
CA LYS A 91 -12.51 12.82 -10.16
C LYS A 91 -13.75 12.19 -10.79
N ASP A 92 -14.85 12.91 -10.76
CA ASP A 92 -16.06 12.53 -11.49
C ASP A 92 -15.77 12.43 -12.99
N GLY A 93 -16.31 11.39 -13.64
CA GLY A 93 -16.11 11.13 -15.06
C GLY A 93 -14.74 10.55 -15.45
N ALA A 94 -13.75 10.53 -14.55
CA ALA A 94 -12.45 9.93 -14.83
C ALA A 94 -12.60 8.42 -15.11
N THR A 95 -11.85 7.94 -16.08
CA THR A 95 -11.69 6.52 -16.42
C THR A 95 -10.60 5.88 -15.57
N THR A 96 -10.61 4.55 -15.45
CA THR A 96 -9.56 3.81 -14.75
C THR A 96 -8.18 4.02 -15.37
N ALA A 97 -8.09 4.18 -16.70
CA ALA A 97 -6.83 4.45 -17.39
C ALA A 97 -6.24 5.81 -16.97
N GLU A 98 -7.06 6.87 -16.92
CA GLU A 98 -6.61 8.21 -16.47
C GLU A 98 -6.18 8.21 -15.00
N VAL A 99 -6.85 7.43 -14.15
CA VAL A 99 -6.46 7.26 -12.73
C VAL A 99 -5.11 6.58 -12.61
N LEU A 100 -4.87 5.52 -13.38
CA LEU A 100 -3.58 4.83 -13.42
C LEU A 100 -2.46 5.73 -13.97
N GLU A 101 -2.73 6.46 -15.05
CA GLU A 101 -1.79 7.41 -15.63
C GLU A 101 -1.40 8.51 -14.64
N ALA A 102 -2.38 9.10 -13.93
CA ALA A 102 -2.13 10.13 -12.93
C ALA A 102 -1.36 9.61 -11.70
N SER A 103 -1.42 8.31 -11.43
CA SER A 103 -0.71 7.69 -10.30
C SER A 103 0.71 7.26 -10.66
N TYR A 104 1.01 7.08 -11.95
CA TYR A 104 2.27 6.52 -12.43
C TYR A 104 3.46 7.46 -12.20
N VAL A 105 4.56 6.90 -11.69
CA VAL A 105 5.84 7.60 -11.56
C VAL A 105 6.88 6.94 -12.47
N PRO A 106 7.44 7.69 -13.45
CA PRO A 106 8.45 7.15 -14.35
C PRO A 106 9.70 6.63 -13.63
N LYS A 107 10.40 5.69 -14.28
CA LYS A 107 11.69 5.18 -13.79
C LYS A 107 12.65 6.35 -13.54
N GLY A 108 13.24 6.39 -12.34
CA GLY A 108 14.13 7.47 -11.90
C GLY A 108 13.40 8.66 -11.26
N GLY A 109 12.07 8.69 -11.25
CA GLY A 109 11.28 9.70 -10.54
C GLY A 109 11.36 9.59 -9.01
N VAL A 110 11.67 8.40 -8.49
CA VAL A 110 11.94 8.17 -7.06
C VAL A 110 13.41 7.87 -6.86
N HIS A 111 14.09 8.66 -6.02
CA HIS A 111 15.50 8.43 -5.68
C HIS A 111 15.68 7.31 -4.65
N ALA A 112 14.80 7.28 -3.64
CA ALA A 112 14.78 6.27 -2.59
C ALA A 112 13.36 6.16 -2.01
N PHE A 113 12.99 4.99 -1.52
CA PHE A 113 11.75 4.73 -0.79
C PHE A 113 12.11 4.13 0.56
N VAL A 114 11.50 4.63 1.64
CA VAL A 114 11.70 4.17 3.01
C VAL A 114 10.34 3.98 3.63
N GLU A 115 10.13 2.82 4.25
CA GLU A 115 8.92 2.46 4.94
C GLU A 115 9.24 2.07 6.38
N LEU A 116 8.54 2.69 7.32
CA LEU A 116 8.56 2.31 8.73
C LEU A 116 7.38 1.36 8.97
N HIS A 117 7.64 0.21 9.57
CA HIS A 117 6.62 -0.78 9.86
C HIS A 117 6.84 -1.43 11.22
N ILE A 118 5.77 -1.96 11.80
CA ILE A 118 5.90 -2.91 12.92
C ILE A 118 6.46 -4.24 12.41
N GLU A 119 7.14 -4.99 13.26
CA GLU A 119 7.75 -6.27 12.88
C GLU A 119 6.71 -7.31 12.41
N GLN A 120 5.52 -7.31 13.00
CA GLN A 120 4.49 -8.36 12.85
C GLN A 120 4.99 -9.77 13.23
N GLY A 121 6.10 -9.84 13.96
CA GLY A 121 6.71 -11.03 14.54
C GLY A 121 7.25 -10.74 15.95
N PRO A 122 7.80 -11.76 16.63
CA PRO A 122 8.27 -11.64 18.01
C PRO A 122 9.78 -11.38 18.14
N MET A 123 10.56 -11.33 17.06
CA MET A 123 12.03 -11.39 17.10
C MET A 123 12.64 -10.20 17.84
N LEU A 124 12.21 -8.97 17.57
CA LEU A 124 12.72 -7.79 18.25
C LEU A 124 12.35 -7.79 19.73
N GLU A 125 11.15 -8.26 20.07
CA GLU A 125 10.72 -8.42 21.47
C GLU A 125 11.57 -9.47 22.20
N ASP A 126 11.74 -10.65 21.60
CA ASP A 126 12.52 -11.77 22.14
C ASP A 126 14.00 -11.41 22.32
N GLU A 127 14.56 -10.61 21.41
CA GLU A 127 15.95 -10.15 21.46
C GLU A 127 16.15 -8.87 22.28
N GLY A 128 15.06 -8.22 22.74
CA GLY A 128 15.11 -6.96 23.49
C GLY A 128 15.67 -5.79 22.67
N LEU A 129 15.36 -5.73 21.38
CA LEU A 129 15.81 -4.71 20.44
C LEU A 129 14.67 -3.74 20.08
N ASP A 130 14.99 -2.45 19.96
CA ASP A 130 14.00 -1.43 19.62
C ASP A 130 13.77 -1.29 18.10
N ILE A 131 14.78 -1.60 17.28
CA ILE A 131 14.78 -1.32 15.83
C ILE A 131 15.42 -2.47 15.05
N GLY A 132 14.70 -2.96 14.03
CA GLY A 132 15.20 -3.86 13.01
C GLY A 132 15.49 -3.14 11.70
N VAL A 133 16.62 -3.45 11.06
CA VAL A 133 16.92 -3.02 9.68
C VAL A 133 16.54 -4.15 8.74
N VAL A 134 15.43 -3.99 8.01
CA VAL A 134 14.94 -5.00 7.07
C VAL A 134 15.90 -5.14 5.89
N THR A 135 16.43 -6.35 5.68
CA THR A 135 17.36 -6.64 4.58
C THR A 135 16.72 -7.43 3.43
N ALA A 136 15.60 -8.10 3.69
CA ALA A 136 14.88 -8.91 2.70
C ALA A 136 13.40 -9.03 3.08
N ILE A 137 12.56 -9.27 2.08
CA ILE A 137 11.14 -9.60 2.24
C ILE A 137 10.92 -10.98 1.66
N ALA A 138 10.23 -11.86 2.40
CA ALA A 138 9.89 -13.19 1.91
C ALA A 138 8.95 -13.08 0.70
N ALA A 139 9.21 -13.87 -0.35
CA ALA A 139 8.31 -13.94 -1.50
C ALA A 139 7.07 -14.78 -1.12
N PRO A 140 5.84 -14.22 -1.13
CA PRO A 140 4.65 -14.98 -0.84
C PRO A 140 4.42 -16.04 -1.92
N ALA A 141 4.06 -17.25 -1.50
CA ALA A 141 3.68 -18.35 -2.38
C ALA A 141 2.41 -19.01 -1.84
N SER A 142 1.44 -19.24 -2.72
CA SER A 142 0.19 -19.92 -2.40
C SER A 142 -0.01 -21.12 -3.32
N VAL A 143 -0.62 -22.16 -2.79
CA VAL A 143 -1.01 -23.37 -3.52
C VAL A 143 -2.42 -23.76 -3.09
N THR A 144 -3.25 -24.08 -4.07
CA THR A 144 -4.62 -24.55 -3.84
C THR A 144 -4.64 -26.07 -3.95
N PHE A 145 -5.28 -26.73 -2.98
CA PHE A 145 -5.48 -28.17 -2.98
C PHE A 145 -6.97 -28.49 -3.00
N ASP A 146 -7.40 -29.29 -3.97
CA ASP A 146 -8.77 -29.78 -4.07
C ASP A 146 -8.82 -31.24 -3.62
N PHE A 147 -9.60 -31.53 -2.58
CA PHE A 147 -9.81 -32.89 -2.08
C PHE A 147 -11.18 -33.39 -2.53
N VAL A 148 -11.23 -34.51 -3.26
CA VAL A 148 -12.47 -35.14 -3.72
C VAL A 148 -12.54 -36.57 -3.17
N GLY A 149 -13.64 -36.90 -2.51
CA GLY A 149 -13.94 -38.23 -2.00
C GLY A 149 -15.31 -38.72 -2.47
N ASN A 150 -15.53 -40.03 -2.41
CA ASN A 150 -16.85 -40.65 -2.57
C ASN A 150 -17.33 -41.11 -1.18
N VAL A 151 -18.62 -40.88 -0.88
CA VAL A 151 -19.29 -41.42 0.33
C VAL A 151 -19.66 -42.88 0.10
#